data_AF-Q16U34-F1
#
_entry.id   AF-Q16U34-F1
#
_cell.length_a   1.000
_cell.length_b   1.000
_cell.length_c   1.000
_cell.angle_alpha   90.00
_cell.angle_beta   90.00
_cell.angle_gamma   90.00
#
_symmetry.space_group_name_H-M   'P 1'
#
loop_
_entity.id
_entity.type
_entity.pdbx_description
1 polymer ?
#
loop_
_entity_poly.entity_id
_entity_poly.type
_entity_poly.pdbx_seq_one_letter_code
_entity_poly.pdbx_strand_id
1 'polypeptide(L)'
;MGSGESLLSAEQLDEYAELTYLTRWEVLLILKKLQVLAPDGLTQDLNRRFSCRKIMDVFPQLKYNPFRDRLFKVFSSERDTSCSFEDILDMFSVMSESCPQHVKAAWAFRVFDFDNYNMITKEDIFTMCDRLTKYDQLELAEKEIIAEVLLKELDLHNNGSLGEFEFIHVIAKVPEFQHSFTFKP
;
A
#
# COMPACT_ATOMS: atom_id res chain seq x y z
N MET A 1 -24.88 31.89 5.23
CA MET A 1 -25.46 30.79 4.43
C MET A 1 -24.36 30.30 3.48
N GLY A 2 -23.41 29.50 3.97
CA GLY A 2 -22.35 28.94 3.15
C GLY A 2 -22.62 27.45 2.98
N SER A 3 -23.37 27.10 1.94
CA SER A 3 -23.49 25.72 1.48
C SER A 3 -22.09 25.30 1.03
N GLY A 4 -21.35 24.60 1.88
CA GLY A 4 -20.17 23.86 1.44
C GLY A 4 -20.66 22.79 0.49
N GLU A 5 -20.60 23.08 -0.81
CA GLU A 5 -20.82 22.08 -1.86
C GLU A 5 -19.86 20.93 -1.56
N SER A 6 -20.42 19.82 -1.08
CA SER A 6 -19.65 18.63 -0.84
C SER A 6 -19.23 18.12 -2.21
N LEU A 7 -17.91 18.06 -2.41
CA LEU A 7 -17.28 17.62 -3.66
C LEU A 7 -17.74 16.23 -4.13
N LEU A 8 -18.17 15.40 -3.18
CA LEU A 8 -18.85 14.15 -3.43
C LEU A 8 -20.30 14.28 -2.98
N SER A 9 -21.22 13.73 -3.77
CA SER A 9 -22.60 13.55 -3.31
C SER A 9 -22.63 12.57 -2.12
N ALA A 10 -23.71 12.62 -1.34
CA ALA A 10 -23.90 11.67 -0.24
C ALA A 10 -23.89 10.21 -0.73
N GLU A 11 -24.44 9.99 -1.94
CA GLU A 11 -24.52 8.69 -2.63
C GLU A 11 -23.13 8.21 -3.07
N GLN A 12 -22.32 9.07 -3.71
CA GLN A 12 -20.94 8.71 -4.09
C GLN A 12 -20.09 8.37 -2.87
N LEU A 13 -20.30 9.08 -1.75
CA LEU A 13 -19.59 8.79 -0.52
C LEU A 13 -20.02 7.43 0.08
N ASP A 14 -21.29 7.04 -0.09
CA ASP A 14 -21.76 5.71 0.32
C ASP A 14 -21.16 4.64 -0.60
N GLU A 15 -21.15 4.86 -1.92
CA GLU A 15 -20.52 3.95 -2.88
C GLU A 15 -19.03 3.71 -2.54
N TYR A 16 -18.24 4.76 -2.32
CA TYR A 16 -16.84 4.59 -1.94
C TYR A 16 -16.67 3.87 -0.60
N ALA A 17 -17.53 4.12 0.39
CA ALA A 17 -17.47 3.43 1.68
C ALA A 17 -17.91 1.95 1.60
N GLU A 18 -18.76 1.60 0.63
CA GLU A 18 -19.18 0.22 0.37
C GLU A 18 -18.15 -0.56 -0.46
N LEU A 19 -17.48 0.11 -1.39
CA LEU A 19 -16.48 -0.49 -2.28
C LEU A 19 -15.07 -0.54 -1.68
N THR A 20 -14.83 0.21 -0.60
CA THR A 20 -13.55 0.23 0.11
C THR A 20 -13.71 -0.24 1.56
N TYR A 21 -12.62 -0.58 2.21
CA TYR A 21 -12.62 -0.91 3.64
C TYR A 21 -12.49 0.34 4.53
N LEU A 22 -12.97 1.49 4.03
CA LEU A 22 -12.89 2.79 4.68
C LEU A 22 -14.27 3.27 5.12
N THR A 23 -14.32 4.00 6.22
CA THR A 23 -15.52 4.68 6.67
C THR A 23 -15.79 5.94 5.84
N ARG A 24 -17.05 6.39 5.81
CA ARG A 24 -17.45 7.69 5.22
C ARG A 24 -16.56 8.85 5.71
N TRP A 25 -16.18 8.83 6.98
CA TRP A 25 -15.30 9.85 7.56
C TRP A 25 -13.88 9.80 7.02
N GLU A 26 -13.30 8.62 6.82
CA GLU A 26 -11.96 8.45 6.27
C GLU A 26 -11.89 8.86 4.81
N VAL A 27 -12.89 8.48 4.00
CA VAL A 27 -13.00 8.91 2.59
C VAL A 27 -13.09 10.44 2.52
N LEU A 28 -13.91 11.08 3.36
CA LEU A 28 -13.99 12.55 3.45
C LEU A 28 -12.67 13.19 3.91
N LEU A 29 -11.96 12.56 4.86
CA LEU A 29 -10.68 13.07 5.35
C LEU A 29 -9.62 13.06 4.26
N ILE A 30 -9.53 11.96 3.51
CA ILE A 30 -8.61 11.83 2.36
C ILE A 30 -8.95 12.88 1.31
N LEU A 31 -10.23 13.04 0.96
CA LEU A 31 -10.66 14.04 0.00
C LEU A 31 -10.28 15.47 0.44
N LYS A 32 -10.56 15.83 1.69
CA LYS A 32 -10.18 17.16 2.24
C LYS A 32 -8.68 17.40 2.20
N LYS A 33 -7.89 16.37 2.49
CA LYS A 33 -6.42 16.43 2.41
C LYS A 33 -5.95 16.68 0.98
N LEU A 34 -6.53 15.99 -0.01
CA LEU A 34 -6.18 16.21 -1.41
C LEU A 34 -6.65 17.57 -1.95
N GLN A 35 -7.76 18.11 -1.45
CA GLN A 35 -8.21 19.48 -1.79
C GLN A 35 -7.15 20.53 -1.44
N VAL A 36 -6.42 20.37 -0.34
CA VAL A 36 -5.32 21.29 0.03
C VAL A 36 -4.25 21.35 -1.06
N LEU A 37 -4.04 20.27 -1.82
CA LEU A 37 -3.08 20.22 -2.93
C LEU A 37 -3.59 20.87 -4.22
N ALA A 38 -4.91 20.97 -4.39
CA ALA A 38 -5.56 21.58 -5.56
C ALA A 38 -6.90 22.22 -5.16
N PRO A 39 -6.87 23.42 -4.53
CA PRO A 39 -8.08 24.11 -4.07
C PRO A 39 -9.05 24.44 -5.21
N ASP A 40 -8.55 24.65 -6.43
CA ASP A 40 -9.36 25.04 -7.59
C ASP A 40 -9.63 23.88 -8.58
N GLY A 41 -9.05 22.70 -8.33
CA GLY A 41 -8.91 21.64 -9.34
C GLY A 41 -9.70 20.35 -9.08
N LEU A 42 -9.87 19.99 -7.81
CA LEU A 42 -10.61 18.79 -7.40
C LEU A 42 -12.14 18.96 -7.53
N THR A 43 -12.60 20.21 -7.58
CA THR A 43 -13.99 20.63 -7.88
C THR A 43 -14.43 20.39 -9.30
N GLN A 44 -13.49 20.22 -10.23
CA GLN A 44 -13.81 20.07 -11.65
C GLN A 44 -13.51 18.66 -12.16
N ASP A 45 -12.56 17.94 -11.57
CA ASP A 45 -12.17 16.61 -12.02
C ASP A 45 -11.68 15.73 -10.87
N LEU A 46 -12.51 14.76 -10.47
CA LEU A 46 -12.17 13.74 -9.48
C LEU A 46 -11.12 12.75 -9.99
N ASN A 47 -10.96 12.62 -11.32
CA ASN A 47 -9.93 11.80 -11.94
C ASN A 47 -8.57 12.50 -12.04
N ARG A 48 -8.47 13.73 -11.52
CA ARG A 48 -7.22 14.46 -11.49
C ARG A 48 -6.17 13.68 -10.73
N ARG A 49 -5.01 13.50 -11.37
CA ARG A 49 -3.89 12.77 -10.81
C ARG A 49 -2.92 13.72 -10.11
N PHE A 50 -2.48 13.34 -8.93
CA PHE A 50 -1.56 14.10 -8.09
C PHE A 50 -0.19 13.45 -8.10
N SER A 51 0.86 14.23 -8.28
CA SER A 51 2.22 13.71 -8.14
C SER A 51 2.41 13.11 -6.74
N CYS A 52 3.06 11.94 -6.68
CA CYS A 52 3.40 11.25 -5.44
C CYS A 52 4.12 12.16 -4.44
N ARG A 53 4.92 13.12 -4.93
CA ARG A 53 5.59 14.13 -4.08
C ARG A 53 4.60 14.97 -3.29
N LYS A 54 3.57 15.47 -3.97
CA LYS A 54 2.52 16.28 -3.33
C LYS A 54 1.69 15.44 -2.36
N ILE A 55 1.39 14.19 -2.72
CA ILE A 55 0.67 13.26 -1.82
C ILE A 55 1.46 13.04 -0.53
N MET A 56 2.77 12.82 -0.63
CA MET A 56 3.66 12.66 0.53
C MET A 56 3.72 13.90 1.44
N ASP A 57 3.46 15.10 0.90
CA ASP A 57 3.44 16.32 1.71
C ASP A 57 2.18 16.42 2.59
N VAL A 58 1.06 15.80 2.20
CA VAL A 58 -0.19 15.79 2.98
C VAL A 58 -0.33 14.54 3.85
N PHE A 59 0.29 13.45 3.43
CA PHE A 59 0.33 12.18 4.15
C PHE A 59 1.77 11.89 4.58
N PRO A 60 2.26 12.52 5.68
CA PRO A 60 3.62 12.32 6.16
C PRO A 60 3.91 10.86 6.50
N GLN A 61 2.90 10.04 6.81
CA GLN A 61 3.04 8.62 7.04
C GLN A 61 3.65 7.90 5.81
N LEU A 62 3.26 8.28 4.59
CA LEU A 62 3.81 7.73 3.35
C LEU A 62 5.23 8.25 3.08
N LYS A 63 5.56 9.45 3.54
CA LYS A 63 6.90 10.04 3.38
C LYS A 63 7.97 9.24 4.10
N TYR A 64 7.69 8.72 5.30
CA TYR A 64 8.66 7.96 6.08
C TYR A 64 8.59 6.44 5.85
N ASN A 65 7.68 5.97 5.00
CA ASN A 65 7.57 4.56 4.69
C ASN A 65 8.73 4.11 3.77
N PRO A 66 9.50 3.08 4.15
CA PRO A 66 10.63 2.58 3.35
C PRO A 66 10.20 1.89 2.04
N PHE A 67 8.90 1.57 1.88
CA PHE A 67 8.32 0.98 0.67
C PHE A 67 7.49 1.99 -0.15
N ARG A 68 7.58 3.29 0.14
CA ARG A 68 6.73 4.33 -0.48
C ARG A 68 6.74 4.32 -2.01
N ASP A 69 7.91 4.14 -2.63
CA ASP A 69 8.09 4.05 -4.08
C ASP A 69 7.35 2.84 -4.67
N ARG A 70 7.41 1.70 -3.99
CA ARG A 70 6.67 0.49 -4.38
C ARG A 70 5.17 0.66 -4.18
N LEU A 71 4.75 1.24 -3.06
CA LEU A 71 3.35 1.54 -2.80
C LEU A 71 2.76 2.39 -3.92
N PHE A 72 3.38 3.53 -4.25
CA PHE A 72 2.90 4.36 -5.35
C PHE A 72 2.90 3.63 -6.69
N LYS A 73 3.93 2.82 -6.98
CA LYS A 73 4.00 2.06 -8.23
C LYS A 73 2.92 0.98 -8.34
N VAL A 74 2.58 0.32 -7.23
CA VAL A 74 1.61 -0.77 -7.18
C VAL A 74 0.16 -0.25 -7.19
N PHE A 75 -0.10 0.85 -6.48
CA PHE A 75 -1.44 1.44 -6.38
C PHE A 75 -1.76 2.46 -7.49
N SER A 76 -0.76 2.96 -8.21
CA SER A 76 -1.02 3.83 -9.37
C SER A 76 -1.59 3.04 -10.54
N SER A 77 -2.82 3.36 -10.96
CA SER A 77 -3.47 2.74 -12.12
C SER A 77 -2.65 2.80 -13.42
N GLU A 78 -1.96 3.92 -13.69
CA GLU A 78 -1.09 4.04 -14.89
C GLU A 78 0.38 3.69 -14.62
N ARG A 79 0.70 3.18 -13.42
CA ARG A 79 2.07 2.85 -12.97
C ARG A 79 3.08 4.00 -13.14
N ASP A 80 2.62 5.24 -13.05
CA ASP A 80 3.45 6.44 -13.15
C ASP A 80 3.75 7.01 -11.75
N THR A 81 4.30 8.23 -11.71
CA THR A 81 4.63 8.91 -10.45
C THR A 81 3.49 9.80 -9.95
N SER A 82 2.26 9.48 -10.34
CA SER A 82 1.04 10.19 -9.96
C SER A 82 -0.04 9.21 -9.54
N CYS A 83 -0.93 9.63 -8.65
CA CYS A 83 -2.08 8.82 -8.22
C CYS A 83 -3.36 9.65 -8.32
N SER A 84 -4.45 9.03 -8.78
CA SER A 84 -5.79 9.60 -8.71
C SER A 84 -6.34 9.57 -7.28
N PHE A 85 -7.52 10.16 -7.06
CA PHE A 85 -8.23 10.00 -5.79
C PHE A 85 -8.52 8.53 -5.48
N GLU A 86 -8.97 7.77 -6.48
CA GLU A 86 -9.29 6.35 -6.34
C GLU A 86 -8.04 5.51 -6.03
N ASP A 87 -6.91 5.74 -6.71
CA ASP A 87 -5.64 5.08 -6.43
C ASP A 87 -5.22 5.25 -4.94
N ILE A 88 -5.49 6.43 -4.38
CA ILE A 88 -5.18 6.76 -2.98
C ILE A 88 -6.19 6.11 -2.03
N LEU A 89 -7.48 6.11 -2.38
CA LEU A 89 -8.50 5.38 -1.62
C LEU A 89 -8.19 3.90 -1.56
N ASP A 90 -7.80 3.27 -2.67
CA ASP A 90 -7.41 1.86 -2.72
C ASP A 90 -6.19 1.58 -1.83
N MET A 91 -5.18 2.47 -1.87
CA MET A 91 -4.02 2.38 -1.00
C MET A 91 -4.40 2.39 0.49
N PHE A 92 -5.21 3.36 0.91
CA PHE A 92 -5.67 3.45 2.30
C PHE A 92 -6.64 2.33 2.68
N SER A 93 -7.48 1.89 1.73
CA SER A 93 -8.42 0.79 1.89
C SER A 93 -7.67 -0.51 2.21
N VAL A 94 -6.63 -0.83 1.45
CA VAL A 94 -5.79 -2.02 1.72
C VAL A 94 -5.07 -1.91 3.06
N MET A 95 -4.65 -0.71 3.44
CA MET A 95 -3.97 -0.43 4.70
C MET A 95 -4.93 -0.29 5.90
N SER A 96 -6.24 -0.35 5.69
CA SER A 96 -7.24 -0.25 6.74
C SER A 96 -7.20 -1.48 7.67
N GLU A 97 -7.57 -1.30 8.93
CA GLU A 97 -7.78 -2.40 9.89
C GLU A 97 -8.95 -3.31 9.45
N SER A 98 -9.93 -2.74 8.75
CA SER A 98 -11.12 -3.44 8.26
C SER A 98 -10.86 -4.31 7.02
N CYS A 99 -9.69 -4.17 6.38
CA CYS A 99 -9.32 -4.94 5.20
C CYS A 99 -9.05 -6.41 5.57
N PRO A 100 -9.71 -7.39 4.91
CA PRO A 100 -9.46 -8.80 5.14
C PRO A 100 -8.00 -9.17 4.90
N GLN A 101 -7.46 -10.02 5.78
CA GLN A 101 -6.05 -10.39 5.79
C GLN A 101 -5.57 -10.97 4.44
N HIS A 102 -6.39 -11.77 3.75
CA HIS A 102 -6.02 -12.35 2.46
C HIS A 102 -5.91 -11.29 1.34
N VAL A 103 -6.77 -10.28 1.33
CA VAL A 103 -6.70 -9.15 0.38
C VAL A 103 -5.45 -8.32 0.67
N LYS A 104 -5.22 -8.00 1.95
CA LYS A 104 -4.03 -7.29 2.41
C LYS A 104 -2.73 -8.03 2.04
N ALA A 105 -2.72 -9.35 2.20
CA ALA A 105 -1.58 -10.19 1.82
C ALA A 105 -1.31 -10.19 0.31
N ALA A 106 -2.35 -10.28 -0.52
CA ALA A 106 -2.22 -10.22 -1.98
C ALA A 106 -1.62 -8.88 -2.44
N TRP A 107 -2.04 -7.76 -1.85
CA TRP A 107 -1.45 -6.47 -2.16
C TRP A 107 -0.03 -6.32 -1.61
N ALA A 108 0.24 -6.80 -0.39
CA ALA A 108 1.57 -6.77 0.17
C ALA A 108 2.57 -7.60 -0.65
N PHE A 109 2.13 -8.74 -1.19
CA PHE A 109 2.92 -9.55 -2.12
C PHE A 109 3.42 -8.71 -3.30
N ARG A 110 2.52 -7.95 -3.95
CA ARG A 110 2.87 -7.06 -5.07
C ARG A 110 3.83 -5.93 -4.68
N VAL A 111 3.75 -5.46 -3.44
CA VAL A 111 4.66 -4.43 -2.91
C VAL A 111 6.06 -5.00 -2.70
N PHE A 112 6.14 -6.23 -2.21
CA PHE A 112 7.37 -6.96 -1.89
C PHE A 112 8.05 -7.62 -3.09
N ASP A 113 7.33 -7.89 -4.17
CA ASP A 113 7.88 -8.34 -5.46
C ASP A 113 8.55 -7.16 -6.19
N PHE A 114 9.85 -6.90 -5.97
CA PHE A 114 10.52 -5.71 -6.51
C PHE A 114 10.78 -5.83 -8.00
N ASP A 115 11.16 -7.01 -8.46
CA ASP A 115 11.51 -7.32 -9.84
C ASP A 115 10.28 -7.62 -10.74
N ASN A 116 9.12 -7.86 -10.13
CA ASN A 116 7.83 -8.12 -10.77
C ASN A 116 7.82 -9.45 -11.54
N TYR A 117 8.53 -10.47 -11.04
CA TYR A 117 8.46 -11.84 -11.56
C TYR A 117 7.24 -12.62 -11.06
N ASN A 118 6.33 -11.98 -10.31
CA ASN A 118 5.20 -12.62 -9.63
C ASN A 118 5.64 -13.70 -8.63
N MET A 119 6.85 -13.56 -8.09
CA MET A 119 7.43 -14.45 -7.09
C MET A 119 8.34 -13.61 -6.19
N ILE A 120 8.33 -13.86 -4.89
CA ILE A 120 9.28 -13.23 -3.97
C ILE A 120 10.54 -14.10 -3.94
N THR A 121 11.64 -13.53 -4.41
CA THR A 121 12.96 -14.17 -4.50
C THR A 121 13.81 -13.86 -3.25
N LYS A 122 14.99 -14.48 -3.16
CA LYS A 122 15.96 -14.15 -2.08
C LYS A 122 16.38 -12.69 -2.18
N GLU A 123 16.54 -12.19 -3.40
CA GLU A 123 16.93 -10.83 -3.74
C GLU A 123 15.89 -9.80 -3.29
N ASP A 124 14.60 -10.14 -3.43
CA ASP A 124 13.52 -9.32 -2.87
C ASP A 124 13.60 -9.27 -1.35
N ILE A 125 13.83 -10.41 -0.69
CA ILE A 125 13.97 -10.49 0.77
C ILE A 125 15.18 -9.66 1.25
N PHE A 126 16.30 -9.70 0.52
CA PHE A 126 17.47 -8.87 0.83
C PHE A 126 17.12 -7.39 0.75
N THR A 127 16.41 -6.99 -0.30
CA THR A 127 15.93 -5.62 -0.49
C THR A 127 14.97 -5.20 0.62
N MET A 128 14.09 -6.10 1.08
CA MET A 128 13.23 -5.84 2.25
C MET A 128 14.05 -5.63 3.51
N CYS A 129 15.04 -6.49 3.78
CA CYS A 129 15.92 -6.37 4.93
C CYS A 129 16.67 -5.04 4.94
N ASP A 130 17.20 -4.62 3.79
CA ASP A 130 17.88 -3.33 3.64
C ASP A 130 16.95 -2.15 3.91
N ARG A 131 15.73 -2.21 3.38
CA ARG A 131 14.72 -1.15 3.57
C ARG A 131 14.24 -1.04 5.01
N LEU A 132 14.11 -2.15 5.73
CA LEU A 132 13.68 -2.18 7.13
C LEU A 132 14.79 -1.74 8.10
N THR A 133 16.05 -2.07 7.80
CA THR A 133 17.20 -1.78 8.67
C THR A 133 17.94 -0.48 8.30
N LYS A 134 17.43 0.27 7.32
CA LYS A 134 17.98 1.55 6.82
C LYS A 134 19.36 1.44 6.14
N TYR A 135 19.56 0.38 5.37
CA TYR A 135 20.78 0.07 4.60
C TYR A 135 22.03 -0.08 5.49
N ASP A 136 22.92 -1.01 5.14
CA ASP A 136 24.23 -1.25 5.79
C ASP A 136 24.23 -1.74 7.26
N GLN A 137 23.09 -2.19 7.81
CA GLN A 137 23.05 -2.77 9.15
C GLN A 137 23.17 -4.30 9.20
N LEU A 138 22.87 -4.97 8.09
CA LEU A 138 22.96 -6.42 7.98
C LEU A 138 24.00 -6.79 6.95
N GLU A 139 24.91 -7.68 7.33
CA GLU A 139 25.85 -8.29 6.41
C GLU A 139 25.13 -9.23 5.43
N LEU A 140 25.74 -9.50 4.28
CA LEU A 140 25.16 -10.39 3.27
C LEU A 140 24.85 -11.79 3.85
N ALA A 141 25.73 -12.31 4.71
CA ALA A 141 25.55 -13.60 5.36
C ALA A 141 24.32 -13.63 6.29
N GLU A 142 24.03 -12.53 7.00
CA GLU A 142 22.85 -12.43 7.86
C GLU A 142 21.57 -12.38 7.03
N LYS A 143 21.59 -11.64 5.92
CA LYS A 143 20.48 -11.60 4.96
C LYS A 143 20.24 -12.96 4.32
N GLU A 144 21.29 -13.69 3.95
CA GLU A 144 21.21 -15.05 3.42
C GLU A 144 20.54 -15.98 4.42
N ILE A 145 20.95 -15.95 5.69
CA ILE A 145 20.33 -16.77 6.75
C ILE A 145 18.84 -16.42 6.89
N ILE A 146 18.48 -15.13 6.89
CA ILE A 146 17.07 -14.70 6.99
C ILE A 146 16.28 -15.22 5.79
N ALA A 147 16.79 -15.06 4.56
CA ALA A 147 16.11 -15.53 3.37
C ALA A 147 15.97 -17.05 3.33
N GLU A 148 17.00 -17.79 3.76
CA GLU A 148 16.93 -19.25 3.84
C GLU A 148 15.95 -19.73 4.88
N VAL A 149 15.91 -19.12 6.07
CA VAL A 149 14.95 -19.46 7.12
C VAL A 149 13.52 -19.15 6.65
N LEU A 150 13.30 -17.98 6.05
CA LEU A 150 12.00 -17.63 5.49
C LEU A 150 11.61 -18.61 4.39
N LEU A 151 12.42 -18.80 3.35
CA LEU A 151 12.06 -19.71 2.27
C LEU A 151 11.85 -21.14 2.75
N LYS A 152 12.66 -21.65 3.68
CA LYS A 152 12.47 -23.01 4.23
C LYS A 152 11.11 -23.20 4.91
N GLU A 153 10.60 -22.18 5.59
CA GLU A 153 9.31 -22.24 6.28
C GLU A 153 8.13 -21.92 5.35
N LEU A 154 8.36 -21.12 4.31
CA LEU A 154 7.29 -20.50 3.51
C LEU A 154 7.15 -21.11 2.10
N ASP A 155 8.22 -21.64 1.50
CA ASP A 155 8.25 -22.24 0.16
C ASP A 155 7.76 -23.69 0.21
N LEU A 156 6.46 -23.87 0.00
CA LEU A 156 5.82 -25.19 0.05
C LEU A 156 6.21 -26.04 -1.16
N HIS A 157 6.52 -25.41 -2.28
CA HIS A 157 6.90 -26.08 -3.52
C HIS A 157 8.41 -26.37 -3.64
N ASN A 158 9.23 -25.87 -2.71
CA ASN A 158 10.70 -25.99 -2.70
C ASN A 158 11.35 -25.52 -4.01
N ASN A 159 10.83 -24.45 -4.61
CA ASN A 159 11.34 -23.89 -5.87
C ASN A 159 12.35 -22.74 -5.66
N GLY A 160 12.64 -22.36 -4.40
CA GLY A 160 13.55 -21.29 -4.02
C GLY A 160 12.93 -19.89 -4.07
N SER A 161 11.61 -19.78 -4.18
CA SER A 161 10.85 -18.53 -4.28
C SER A 161 9.46 -18.68 -3.67
N LEU A 162 8.78 -17.57 -3.35
CA LEU A 162 7.41 -17.61 -2.85
C LEU A 162 6.44 -17.12 -3.91
N GLY A 163 5.53 -17.97 -4.33
CA GLY A 163 4.38 -17.55 -5.15
C GLY A 163 3.34 -16.79 -4.32
N GLU A 164 2.42 -16.11 -5.01
CA GLU A 164 1.33 -15.35 -4.37
C GLU A 164 0.49 -16.22 -3.41
N PHE A 165 0.15 -17.44 -3.81
CA PHE A 165 -0.63 -18.36 -2.99
C PHE A 165 0.11 -18.81 -1.72
N GLU A 166 1.41 -19.08 -1.82
CA GLU A 166 2.24 -19.46 -0.67
C GLU A 166 2.34 -18.30 0.31
N PHE A 167 2.58 -17.09 -0.22
CA PHE A 167 2.65 -15.88 0.59
C PHE A 167 1.32 -15.62 1.32
N ILE A 168 0.17 -15.66 0.63
CA ILE A 168 -1.15 -15.45 1.25
C ILE A 168 -1.42 -16.50 2.35
N HIS A 169 -1.13 -17.77 2.06
CA HIS A 169 -1.35 -18.86 3.01
C HIS A 169 -0.48 -18.72 4.27
N VAL A 170 0.76 -18.28 4.10
CA VAL A 170 1.68 -18.03 5.21
C VAL A 170 1.22 -16.84 6.03
N ILE A 171 0.94 -15.70 5.37
CA ILE A 171 0.53 -14.48 6.06
C ILE A 171 -0.75 -14.71 6.85
N ALA A 172 -1.67 -15.54 6.38
CA ALA A 172 -2.87 -15.95 7.12
C ALA A 172 -2.54 -16.61 8.47
N LYS A 173 -1.36 -17.22 8.61
CA LYS A 173 -0.88 -17.85 9.85
C LYS A 173 -0.02 -16.94 10.72
N VAL A 174 0.28 -15.71 10.28
CA VAL A 174 1.09 -14.72 11.00
C VAL A 174 0.19 -13.56 11.44
N PRO A 175 -0.40 -13.61 12.66
CA PRO A 175 -1.31 -12.57 13.13
C PRO A 175 -0.63 -11.20 13.24
N GLU A 176 0.68 -11.15 13.53
CA GLU A 176 1.40 -9.88 13.65
C GLU A 176 1.47 -9.10 12.34
N PHE A 177 1.37 -9.78 11.18
CA PHE A 177 1.42 -9.13 9.88
C PHE A 177 0.26 -8.16 9.67
N GLN A 178 -0.91 -8.46 10.24
CA GLN A 178 -2.08 -7.59 10.15
C GLN A 178 -1.80 -6.20 10.77
N HIS A 179 -0.96 -6.13 11.80
CA HIS A 179 -0.58 -4.87 12.45
C HIS A 179 0.58 -4.16 11.74
N SER A 180 1.49 -4.91 11.11
CA SER A 180 2.65 -4.37 10.39
C SER A 180 2.28 -3.68 9.08
N PHE A 181 1.18 -4.10 8.42
CA PHE A 181 0.72 -3.54 7.14
C PHE A 181 -0.59 -2.75 7.32
N THR A 182 -0.63 -1.86 8.31
CA THR A 182 -1.80 -1.03 8.61
C THR A 182 -1.41 0.43 8.82
N PHE A 183 -2.18 1.34 8.20
CA PHE A 183 -2.00 2.79 8.33
C PHE A 183 -3.36 3.46 8.53
N LYS A 184 -3.44 4.42 9.46
CA LYS A 184 -4.62 5.28 9.62
C LYS A 184 -4.39 6.62 8.91
N PRO A 185 -5.29 7.04 8.01
CA PRO A 185 -5.16 8.28 7.23
C PRO A 185 -5.15 9.56 8.08
#